data_AF-A0A015LSU0-F1
#
_entry.id   AF-A0A015LSU0-F1
#
_cell.length_a   1.000
_cell.length_b   1.000
_cell.length_c   1.000
_cell.angle_alpha   90.00
_cell.angle_beta   90.00
_cell.angle_gamma   90.00
#
_symmetry.space_group_name_H-M   'P 1'
#
loop_
_entity.id
_entity.type
_entity.pdbx_description
1 polymer ?
#
loop_
_entity_poly.entity_id
_entity_poly.type
_entity_poly.pdbx_seq_one_letter_code
_entity_poly.pdbx_strand_id
1 'polypeptide(L)'
;MFNPADNNVFASGTSRKILTIMDIRKPDNALKFKNDGMINSLYICRDGQNIITGDSNGYLKTWDIRAGSALQSLLNESTKKPISCVAVSKRGHGNDEEPRYMAVNSYDNVIRIYDRGIEPPKTQLKLIHILKGYKNKGWPIKSSYFFGKDYQYSTQRLTYDIYDDSQMDSADHVVYEKDKPLEASLLLATGSADPYAYLYNVGGPEETGELIQRLEGHTDFVYAVDFHPFEPILASCSADCIIKIWAPNAKGKKKG
;
A
#
# COMPACT_ATOMS: atom_id res chain seq x y z
N MET A 1 -4.42 14.30 -5.14
CA MET A 1 -5.24 13.07 -5.11
C MET A 1 -6.69 13.48 -5.01
N PHE A 2 -7.56 12.97 -5.88
CA PHE A 2 -9.00 13.23 -5.82
C PHE A 2 -9.64 12.49 -4.66
N ASN A 3 -10.65 13.11 -4.06
CA ASN A 3 -11.43 12.52 -2.99
C ASN A 3 -12.35 11.45 -3.59
N PRO A 4 -12.27 10.19 -3.14
CA PRO A 4 -13.11 9.11 -3.65
C PRO A 4 -14.61 9.31 -3.37
N ALA A 5 -14.98 10.11 -2.37
CA ALA A 5 -16.38 10.42 -2.03
C ALA A 5 -16.94 11.64 -2.78
N ASP A 6 -16.07 12.51 -3.32
CA ASP A 6 -16.49 13.70 -4.09
C ASP A 6 -15.41 14.10 -5.11
N ASN A 7 -15.67 13.86 -6.39
CA ASN A 7 -14.73 14.12 -7.49
C ASN A 7 -14.34 15.61 -7.66
N ASN A 8 -15.08 16.54 -7.04
CA ASN A 8 -14.74 17.97 -7.06
C ASN A 8 -13.73 18.35 -5.97
N VAL A 9 -13.51 17.48 -5.00
CA VAL A 9 -12.59 17.71 -3.89
C VAL A 9 -11.30 16.95 -4.14
N PHE A 10 -10.16 17.60 -3.90
CA PHE A 10 -8.87 16.94 -3.99
C PHE A 10 -7.90 17.47 -2.93
N ALA A 11 -6.98 16.62 -2.52
CA ALA A 11 -5.90 16.95 -1.60
C ALA A 11 -4.57 17.07 -2.34
N SER A 12 -3.73 18.01 -1.91
CA SER A 12 -2.35 18.16 -2.36
C SER A 12 -1.41 18.36 -1.19
N GLY A 13 -0.26 17.68 -1.25
CA GLY A 13 0.84 17.84 -0.30
C GLY A 13 1.95 18.60 -0.99
N THR A 14 2.65 19.47 -0.26
CA THR A 14 3.66 20.35 -0.85
C THR A 14 5.03 20.19 -0.18
N SER A 15 6.08 20.58 -0.90
CA SER A 15 7.44 20.73 -0.35
C SER A 15 7.54 21.84 0.70
N ARG A 16 6.51 22.69 0.82
CA ARG A 16 6.40 23.70 1.89
C ARG A 16 5.74 23.17 3.15
N LYS A 17 5.61 21.84 3.27
CA LYS A 17 5.03 21.14 4.42
C LYS A 17 3.56 21.48 4.66
N ILE A 18 2.83 21.81 3.60
CA ILE A 18 1.40 22.12 3.67
C ILE A 18 0.61 21.01 3.01
N LEU A 19 -0.37 20.47 3.73
CA LEU A 19 -1.49 19.71 3.19
C LEU A 19 -2.59 20.71 2.84
N THR A 20 -3.08 20.68 1.61
CA THR A 20 -4.16 21.55 1.13
C THR A 20 -5.31 20.70 0.61
N ILE A 21 -6.53 21.05 1.01
CA ILE A 21 -7.77 20.47 0.49
C ILE A 21 -8.47 21.55 -0.31
N MET A 22 -8.75 21.25 -1.58
CA MET A 22 -9.38 22.17 -2.52
C MET A 22 -10.68 21.56 -3.02
N ASP A 23 -11.72 22.40 -3.07
CA ASP A 23 -12.96 22.13 -3.78
C ASP A 23 -12.96 22.99 -5.04
N ILE A 24 -12.97 22.36 -6.22
CA ILE A 24 -12.94 23.09 -7.50
C ILE A 24 -14.17 23.97 -7.71
N ARG A 25 -15.27 23.71 -7.00
CA ARG A 25 -16.50 24.52 -7.04
C ARG A 25 -16.34 25.82 -6.24
N LYS A 26 -15.38 25.88 -5.31
CA LYS A 26 -15.11 27.01 -4.41
C LYS A 26 -13.60 27.23 -4.25
N PRO A 27 -12.89 27.63 -5.31
CA PRO A 27 -11.42 27.65 -5.33
C PRO A 27 -10.79 28.55 -4.27
N ASP A 28 -11.48 29.61 -3.84
CA ASP A 28 -10.98 30.55 -2.84
C ASP A 28 -11.00 30.01 -1.40
N ASN A 29 -11.69 28.88 -1.15
CA ASN A 29 -11.90 28.31 0.18
C ASN A 29 -11.09 27.02 0.42
N ALA A 30 -9.80 27.06 0.12
CA ALA A 30 -8.92 25.92 0.35
C ALA A 30 -8.56 25.76 1.84
N LEU A 31 -8.78 24.57 2.41
CA LEU A 31 -8.31 24.23 3.75
C LEU A 31 -6.80 23.96 3.71
N LYS A 32 -6.05 24.44 4.71
CA LYS A 32 -4.59 24.28 4.78
C LYS A 32 -4.17 23.80 6.16
N PHE A 33 -3.47 22.68 6.20
CA PHE A 33 -2.91 22.08 7.41
C PHE A 33 -1.39 22.07 7.32
N LYS A 34 -0.72 22.47 8.42
CA LYS A 34 0.74 22.50 8.50
C LYS A 34 1.26 21.14 8.98
N ASN A 35 2.19 20.57 8.21
CA ASN A 35 2.96 19.39 8.56
C ASN A 35 4.40 19.76 8.97
N ASP A 36 5.13 18.80 9.56
CA ASP A 36 6.51 18.99 10.04
C ASP A 36 7.55 18.74 8.95
N GLY A 37 7.21 17.89 7.97
CA GLY A 37 8.03 17.52 6.82
C GLY A 37 7.36 17.81 5.48
N MET A 38 8.15 17.77 4.41
CA MET A 38 7.65 17.85 3.04
C MET A 38 6.74 16.65 2.80
N ILE A 39 5.55 16.88 2.24
CA ILE A 39 4.59 15.79 2.02
C ILE A 39 4.89 15.17 0.66
N ASN A 40 5.35 13.92 0.67
CA ASN A 40 5.78 13.19 -0.52
C ASN A 40 4.68 12.26 -1.05
N SER A 41 3.82 11.75 -0.17
CA SER A 41 2.73 10.85 -0.53
C SER A 41 1.47 11.15 0.25
N LEU A 42 0.34 10.89 -0.39
CA LEU A 42 -0.99 11.10 0.15
C LEU A 42 -1.88 9.91 -0.18
N TYR A 43 -2.81 9.62 0.72
CA TYR A 43 -3.95 8.76 0.50
C TYR A 43 -5.19 9.39 1.14
N ILE A 44 -6.28 9.53 0.40
CA ILE A 44 -7.57 9.98 0.96
C ILE A 44 -8.39 8.72 1.21
N CYS A 45 -8.84 8.53 2.45
CA CYS A 45 -9.74 7.43 2.81
C CYS A 45 -11.05 7.53 2.02
N ARG A 46 -11.71 6.40 1.80
CA ARG A 46 -12.99 6.29 1.08
C ARG A 46 -14.10 7.12 1.69
N ASP A 47 -14.04 7.37 3.00
CA ASP A 47 -14.96 8.27 3.71
C ASP A 47 -14.87 9.74 3.26
N GLY A 48 -13.81 10.10 2.52
CA GLY A 48 -13.53 11.45 2.04
C GLY A 48 -13.23 12.47 3.13
N GLN A 49 -13.06 12.02 4.38
CA GLN A 49 -12.89 12.85 5.57
C GLN A 49 -11.52 12.66 6.21
N ASN A 50 -10.93 11.48 6.05
CA ASN A 50 -9.62 11.15 6.58
C ASN A 50 -8.54 11.10 5.50
N ILE A 51 -7.35 11.60 5.82
CA ILE A 51 -6.21 11.62 4.90
C ILE A 51 -4.98 11.08 5.59
N ILE A 52 -4.26 10.20 4.91
CA ILE A 52 -2.95 9.72 5.32
C ILE A 52 -1.87 10.46 4.53
N THR A 53 -0.92 11.08 5.22
CA THR A 53 0.27 11.71 4.63
C THR A 53 1.51 10.94 5.01
N GLY A 54 2.42 10.72 4.06
CA GLY A 54 3.80 10.30 4.32
C GLY A 54 4.77 11.43 4.01
N ASP A 55 5.68 11.73 4.93
CA ASP A 55 6.56 12.91 4.82
C ASP A 55 8.06 12.63 4.78
N SER A 56 8.83 13.70 4.51
CA SER A 56 10.30 13.67 4.41
C SER A 56 11.01 13.41 5.74
N ASN A 57 10.31 13.48 6.87
CA ASN A 57 10.88 13.20 8.19
C ASN A 57 10.57 11.75 8.63
N GLY A 58 9.98 10.94 7.75
CA GLY A 58 9.64 9.56 8.03
C GLY A 58 8.35 9.38 8.84
N TYR A 59 7.50 10.41 8.94
CA TYR A 59 6.23 10.32 9.66
C TYR A 59 5.08 9.99 8.72
N LEU A 60 4.27 9.02 9.15
CA LEU A 60 2.91 8.82 8.70
C LEU A 60 1.99 9.60 9.61
N LYS A 61 1.11 10.41 9.04
CA LYS A 61 0.07 11.08 9.81
C LYS A 61 -1.30 10.84 9.21
N THR A 62 -2.26 10.60 10.07
CA THR A 62 -3.67 10.54 9.70
C THR A 62 -4.32 11.83 10.15
N TRP A 63 -5.00 12.51 9.23
CA TRP A 63 -5.66 13.79 9.42
C TRP A 63 -7.16 13.62 9.32
N ASP A 64 -7.90 14.26 10.20
CA ASP A 64 -9.34 14.47 10.04
C ASP A 64 -9.55 15.89 9.49
N ILE A 65 -10.11 15.96 8.27
CA ILE A 65 -10.33 17.22 7.56
C ILE A 65 -11.32 18.13 8.32
N ARG A 66 -12.34 17.54 8.97
CA ARG A 66 -13.39 18.27 9.68
C ARG A 66 -12.91 18.76 11.04
N ALA A 67 -12.20 17.91 11.78
CA ALA A 67 -11.58 18.30 13.05
C ALA A 67 -10.42 19.28 12.85
N GLY A 68 -9.81 19.27 11.66
CA GLY A 68 -8.72 20.16 11.29
C GLY A 68 -7.39 19.85 11.99
N SER A 69 -7.24 18.61 12.48
CA SER A 69 -6.09 18.17 13.26
C SER A 69 -5.63 16.77 12.85
N ALA A 70 -4.40 16.41 13.23
CA ALA A 70 -3.89 15.06 13.05
C ALA A 70 -4.44 14.15 14.16
N LEU A 71 -5.15 13.07 13.76
CA LEU A 71 -5.62 12.02 14.65
C LEU A 71 -4.46 11.15 15.16
N GLN A 72 -3.51 10.84 14.28
CA GLN A 72 -2.38 9.96 14.56
C GLN A 72 -1.11 10.50 13.91
N SER A 73 0.02 10.30 14.60
CA SER A 73 1.36 10.53 14.06
C SER A 73 2.26 9.37 14.43
N LEU A 74 2.68 8.59 13.42
CA LEU A 74 3.50 7.39 13.57
C LEU A 74 4.85 7.59 12.89
N LEU A 75 5.94 7.34 13.62
CA LEU A 75 7.28 7.30 13.04
C LEU A 75 7.47 5.94 12.34
N ASN A 76 7.72 5.95 11.03
CA ASN A 76 7.86 4.73 10.22
C ASN A 76 9.14 3.94 10.56
N GLU A 77 10.23 4.64 10.86
CA GLU A 77 11.53 4.05 11.16
C GLU A 77 12.37 5.02 12.02
N SER A 78 13.20 4.49 12.94
CA SER A 78 13.88 5.29 13.97
C SER A 78 14.89 6.29 13.41
N THR A 79 15.52 6.00 12.27
CA THR A 79 16.45 6.91 11.58
C THR A 79 15.77 7.97 10.70
N LYS A 80 14.43 8.07 10.75
CA LYS A 80 13.62 9.14 10.13
C LYS A 80 13.84 9.26 8.62
N LYS A 81 13.99 8.12 7.95
CA LYS A 81 14.17 8.10 6.49
C LYS A 81 12.90 8.62 5.78
N PRO A 82 13.04 9.44 4.72
CA PRO A 82 11.90 9.98 3.99
C PRO A 82 10.97 8.88 3.50
N ILE A 83 9.67 9.06 3.71
CA ILE A 83 8.65 8.25 3.05
C ILE A 83 8.51 8.75 1.62
N SER A 84 8.54 7.82 0.68
CA SER A 84 8.49 8.07 -0.76
C SER A 84 7.13 7.74 -1.36
N CYS A 85 6.45 6.75 -0.80
CA CYS A 85 5.14 6.31 -1.24
C CYS A 85 4.38 5.68 -0.07
N VAL A 86 3.09 6.00 -0.01
CA VAL A 86 2.07 5.30 0.76
C VAL A 86 1.13 4.68 -0.26
N ALA A 87 1.13 3.35 -0.34
CA ALA A 87 0.24 2.60 -1.22
C ALA A 87 -0.75 1.84 -0.34
N VAL A 88 -2.04 1.99 -0.60
CA VAL A 88 -3.09 1.30 0.15
C VAL A 88 -3.64 0.17 -0.72
N SER A 89 -3.99 -0.96 -0.12
CA SER A 89 -4.57 -2.07 -0.85
C SER A 89 -5.87 -1.63 -1.53
N LYS A 90 -6.21 -2.30 -2.63
CA LYS A 90 -7.50 -2.12 -3.30
C LYS A 90 -8.40 -3.25 -2.81
N ARG A 91 -9.68 -3.00 -2.48
CA ARG A 91 -10.66 -4.08 -2.26
C ARG A 91 -11.35 -4.40 -3.59
N GLY A 92 -11.49 -5.69 -3.91
CA GLY A 92 -12.34 -6.18 -4.99
C GLY A 92 -13.84 -5.94 -4.70
N HIS A 93 -14.62 -5.80 -5.78
CA HIS A 93 -16.07 -5.56 -5.89
C HIS A 93 -16.93 -5.39 -4.62
N GLY A 94 -17.62 -4.25 -4.53
CA GLY A 94 -18.99 -4.19 -3.99
C GLY A 94 -19.18 -3.67 -2.56
N ASN A 95 -18.15 -3.60 -1.71
CA ASN A 95 -18.28 -2.99 -0.38
C ASN A 95 -17.59 -1.62 -0.31
N ASP A 96 -18.30 -0.64 0.24
CA ASP A 96 -17.84 0.73 0.56
C ASP A 96 -16.80 0.77 1.70
N GLU A 97 -16.34 -0.40 2.18
CA GLU A 97 -15.37 -0.51 3.26
C GLU A 97 -13.98 -0.01 2.86
N GLU A 98 -13.31 0.60 3.84
CA GLU A 98 -11.95 1.11 3.75
C GLU A 98 -10.93 -0.03 3.64
N PRO A 99 -9.96 0.01 2.70
CA PRO A 99 -9.00 -1.08 2.57
C PRO A 99 -8.05 -1.21 3.77
N ARG A 100 -7.76 -2.46 4.15
CA ARG A 100 -7.08 -2.79 5.40
C ARG A 100 -5.56 -2.66 5.35
N TYR A 101 -4.91 -3.01 4.25
CA TYR A 101 -3.44 -3.06 4.21
C TYR A 101 -2.84 -1.82 3.58
N MET A 102 -1.68 -1.42 4.07
CA MET A 102 -0.94 -0.27 3.57
C MET A 102 0.55 -0.56 3.51
N ALA A 103 1.16 -0.32 2.36
CA ALA A 103 2.60 -0.37 2.15
C ALA A 103 3.19 1.03 2.25
N VAL A 104 4.31 1.12 2.96
CA VAL A 104 5.04 2.38 3.18
C VAL A 104 6.47 2.19 2.71
N ASN A 105 6.80 2.89 1.62
CA ASN A 105 8.11 2.86 0.99
C ASN A 105 8.98 3.95 1.59
N SER A 106 10.11 3.58 2.21
CA SER A 106 11.07 4.52 2.81
C SER A 106 12.45 4.39 2.17
N TYR A 107 13.29 5.43 2.21
CA TYR A 107 14.65 5.45 1.61
C TYR A 107 15.69 4.56 2.33
N ASP A 108 15.26 3.46 2.93
CA ASP A 108 16.07 2.54 3.76
C ASP A 108 16.17 1.11 3.18
N ASN A 109 15.75 0.89 1.93
CA ASN A 109 15.58 -0.43 1.30
C ASN A 109 14.60 -1.34 2.06
N VAL A 110 13.66 -0.75 2.82
CA VAL A 110 12.62 -1.50 3.53
C VAL A 110 11.24 -0.93 3.23
N ILE A 111 10.35 -1.81 2.74
CA ILE A 111 8.92 -1.52 2.62
C ILE A 111 8.27 -2.13 3.85
N ARG A 112 7.53 -1.31 4.57
CA ARG A 112 6.77 -1.73 5.74
C ARG A 112 5.32 -1.90 5.36
N ILE A 113 4.76 -3.07 5.66
CA ILE A 113 3.34 -3.34 5.46
C ILE A 113 2.65 -3.20 6.81
N TYR A 114 1.68 -2.31 6.88
CA TYR A 114 0.85 -2.07 8.03
C TYR A 114 -0.55 -2.65 7.79
N ASP A 115 -1.05 -3.35 8.81
CA ASP A 115 -2.45 -3.65 9.01
C ASP A 115 -3.12 -2.44 9.67
N ARG A 116 -4.11 -1.87 8.99
CA ARG A 116 -4.87 -0.71 9.47
C ARG A 116 -6.06 -1.11 10.32
N GLY A 117 -6.34 -2.40 10.51
CA GLY A 117 -7.48 -2.92 11.25
C GLY A 117 -8.79 -2.97 10.44
N ILE A 118 -9.88 -3.28 11.14
CA ILE A 118 -11.21 -3.52 10.54
C ILE A 118 -11.93 -2.20 10.23
N GLU A 119 -11.74 -1.17 11.06
CA GLU A 119 -12.32 0.18 10.87
C GLU A 119 -11.25 1.28 10.79
N PRO A 120 -10.41 1.33 9.73
CA PRO A 120 -9.46 2.42 9.58
C PRO A 120 -10.19 3.77 9.41
N PRO A 121 -9.69 4.87 9.99
CA PRO A 121 -8.46 5.00 10.77
C PRO A 121 -8.65 4.87 12.30
N LYS A 122 -9.80 4.43 12.80
CA LYS A 122 -10.07 4.34 14.25
C LYS A 122 -9.19 3.28 14.93
N THR A 123 -8.82 2.25 14.18
CA THR A 123 -7.96 1.16 14.62
C THR A 123 -6.48 1.52 14.52
N GLN A 124 -5.67 1.06 15.48
CA GLN A 124 -4.23 1.33 15.51
C GLN A 124 -3.50 0.57 14.38
N LEU A 125 -2.57 1.26 13.72
CA LEU A 125 -1.67 0.67 12.73
C LEU A 125 -0.74 -0.38 13.38
N LYS A 126 -0.78 -1.62 12.87
CA LYS A 126 0.11 -2.71 13.28
C LYS A 126 1.06 -3.07 12.13
N LEU A 127 2.37 -3.08 12.38
CA LEU A 127 3.34 -3.56 11.41
C LEU A 127 3.22 -5.08 11.26
N ILE A 128 3.07 -5.57 10.03
CA ILE A 128 2.89 -7.01 9.74
C ILE A 128 4.00 -7.59 8.86
N HIS A 129 4.57 -6.82 7.93
CA HIS A 129 5.69 -7.28 7.10
C HIS A 129 6.78 -6.23 6.93
N ILE A 130 7.98 -6.75 6.68
CA ILE A 130 9.18 -6.01 6.32
C ILE A 130 9.70 -6.63 5.03
N LEU A 131 9.47 -5.97 3.89
CA LEU A 131 9.91 -6.45 2.59
C LEU A 131 11.28 -5.88 2.25
N LYS A 132 12.16 -6.73 1.71
CA LYS A 132 13.55 -6.42 1.34
C LYS A 132 13.92 -7.09 0.02
N GLY A 133 15.06 -6.71 -0.55
CA GLY A 133 15.64 -7.34 -1.76
C GLY A 133 15.66 -6.42 -2.99
N TYR A 134 14.84 -5.37 -2.99
CA TYR A 134 14.91 -4.27 -3.95
C TYR A 134 15.86 -3.17 -3.43
N LYS A 135 16.15 -2.17 -4.27
CA LYS A 135 17.01 -1.02 -3.93
C LYS A 135 16.21 0.28 -4.01
N ASN A 136 16.29 1.13 -3.00
CA ASN A 136 15.68 2.46 -3.01
C ASN A 136 16.37 3.49 -2.10
N LYS A 137 17.58 3.20 -1.59
CA LYS A 137 18.31 4.12 -0.73
C LYS A 137 18.60 5.43 -1.47
N GLY A 138 17.89 6.49 -1.10
CA GLY A 138 17.98 7.80 -1.76
C GLY A 138 17.21 7.91 -3.08
N TRP A 139 16.46 6.88 -3.47
CA TRP A 139 15.72 6.82 -4.73
C TRP A 139 14.23 6.59 -4.46
N PRO A 140 13.32 7.49 -4.91
CA PRO A 140 11.89 7.29 -4.73
C PRO A 140 11.37 6.19 -5.62
N ILE A 141 10.63 5.26 -5.02
CA ILE A 141 9.93 4.18 -5.72
C ILE A 141 8.47 4.17 -5.26
N LYS A 142 7.57 3.82 -6.17
CA LYS A 142 6.16 3.59 -5.85
C LYS A 142 5.82 2.11 -5.92
N SER A 143 4.95 1.69 -5.01
CA SER A 143 4.40 0.35 -4.95
C SER A 143 2.92 0.35 -5.33
N SER A 144 2.42 -0.80 -5.78
CA SER A 144 1.01 -1.03 -6.01
C SER A 144 0.60 -2.39 -5.49
N TYR A 145 -0.62 -2.48 -4.97
CA TYR A 145 -1.25 -3.73 -4.58
C TYR A 145 -2.03 -4.34 -5.74
N PHE A 146 -2.02 -5.66 -5.81
CA PHE A 146 -3.01 -6.46 -6.51
C PHE A 146 -3.79 -7.27 -5.47
N PHE A 147 -5.11 -7.23 -5.60
CA PHE A 147 -6.02 -7.96 -4.73
C PHE A 147 -6.77 -8.97 -5.59
N GLY A 148 -6.47 -10.25 -5.39
CA GLY A 148 -7.19 -11.32 -6.07
C GLY A 148 -8.67 -11.31 -5.69
N LYS A 149 -9.55 -11.52 -6.67
CA LYS A 149 -11.02 -11.50 -6.49
C LYS A 149 -11.54 -12.49 -5.44
N ASP A 150 -10.82 -13.59 -5.23
CA ASP A 150 -11.14 -14.66 -4.31
C ASP A 150 -10.30 -14.58 -3.02
N TYR A 151 -9.48 -13.52 -2.87
CA TYR A 151 -8.68 -13.32 -1.67
C TYR A 151 -9.59 -12.96 -0.48
N GLN A 152 -9.52 -13.77 0.57
CA GLN A 152 -10.12 -13.48 1.85
C GLN A 152 -9.04 -13.11 2.87
N TYR A 153 -9.32 -12.10 3.69
CA TYR A 153 -8.46 -11.76 4.82
C TYR A 153 -8.37 -12.97 5.77
N SER A 154 -7.17 -13.24 6.30
CA SER A 154 -7.01 -14.28 7.30
C SER A 154 -7.89 -13.99 8.53
N THR A 155 -8.77 -14.93 8.87
CA THR A 155 -9.66 -14.85 10.03
C THR A 155 -8.94 -15.21 11.34
N GLN A 156 -7.73 -15.78 11.29
CA GLN A 156 -6.98 -16.19 12.49
C GLN A 156 -6.65 -15.03 13.46
N ARG A 157 -6.69 -13.77 12.99
CA ARG A 157 -6.58 -12.60 13.87
C ARG A 157 -7.91 -12.08 14.41
N LEU A 158 -9.06 -12.44 13.83
CA LEU A 158 -10.37 -12.07 14.39
C LEU A 158 -10.62 -12.81 15.70
N THR A 159 -10.13 -14.04 15.84
CA THR A 159 -10.27 -14.84 17.07
C THR A 159 -9.31 -14.41 18.18
N TYR A 160 -8.10 -13.94 17.84
CA TYR A 160 -7.11 -13.47 18.82
C TYR A 160 -7.52 -12.18 19.56
N ASP A 161 -8.39 -11.36 18.96
CA ASP A 161 -8.91 -10.14 19.60
C ASP A 161 -10.18 -10.42 20.45
N ILE A 162 -10.71 -11.65 20.47
CA ILE A 162 -12.00 -11.99 21.10
C ILE A 162 -11.89 -13.01 22.25
N TYR A 163 -10.87 -13.87 22.28
CA TYR A 163 -10.76 -14.93 23.30
C TYR A 163 -9.56 -14.77 24.24
N ASP A 164 -9.87 -14.77 25.54
CA ASP A 164 -8.94 -14.92 26.67
C ASP A 164 -8.23 -16.29 26.60
N ASP A 165 -6.97 -16.30 27.01
CA ASP A 165 -5.87 -17.22 26.64
C ASP A 165 -5.98 -18.65 27.25
N SER A 166 -7.18 -19.18 27.42
CA SER A 166 -7.41 -20.37 28.27
C SER A 166 -8.03 -21.59 27.59
N GLN A 167 -8.40 -21.55 26.31
CA GLN A 167 -8.84 -22.76 25.59
C GLN A 167 -8.31 -22.80 24.16
N MET A 168 -7.10 -23.33 24.01
CA MET A 168 -6.51 -23.68 22.73
C MET A 168 -6.80 -25.16 22.46
N ASP A 169 -7.84 -25.43 21.66
CA ASP A 169 -8.08 -26.78 21.13
C ASP A 169 -8.37 -26.73 19.62
N SER A 170 -7.67 -27.62 18.89
CA SER A 170 -7.69 -27.85 17.44
C SER A 170 -7.21 -26.70 16.52
N ALA A 171 -5.90 -26.63 16.31
CA ALA A 171 -5.32 -25.95 15.16
C ALA A 171 -5.61 -26.77 13.89
N ASP A 172 -6.59 -26.35 13.10
CA ASP A 172 -6.72 -26.80 11.72
C ASP A 172 -5.45 -26.41 10.96
N HIS A 173 -4.63 -27.41 10.63
CA HIS A 173 -3.45 -27.27 9.78
C HIS A 173 -3.89 -26.81 8.38
N VAL A 174 -3.80 -25.51 8.11
CA VAL A 174 -3.93 -24.98 6.75
C VAL A 174 -2.69 -25.39 5.97
N VAL A 175 -2.85 -26.33 5.03
CA VAL A 175 -1.77 -26.80 4.16
C VAL A 175 -1.29 -25.66 3.27
N TYR A 176 0.00 -25.36 3.32
CA TYR A 176 0.67 -24.43 2.42
C TYR A 176 0.65 -24.99 0.99
N GLU A 177 -0.23 -24.47 0.13
CA GLU A 177 -0.16 -24.75 -1.30
C GLU A 177 0.79 -23.75 -1.98
N LYS A 178 1.94 -24.26 -2.40
CA LYS A 178 2.98 -23.52 -3.14
C LYS A 178 2.46 -22.91 -4.47
N ASP A 179 1.31 -23.36 -4.94
CA ASP A 179 0.64 -22.95 -6.19
C ASP A 179 -0.70 -22.26 -5.92
N LYS A 180 -0.78 -21.38 -4.91
CA LYS A 180 -2.01 -20.62 -4.65
C LYS A 180 -2.40 -19.83 -5.91
N PRO A 181 -3.66 -19.89 -6.37
CA PRO A 181 -4.11 -19.15 -7.54
C PRO A 181 -3.92 -17.64 -7.33
N LEU A 182 -3.60 -16.91 -8.40
CA LEU A 182 -3.44 -15.45 -8.36
C LEU A 182 -4.72 -14.78 -7.85
N GLU A 183 -5.86 -15.34 -8.22
CA GLU A 183 -7.19 -14.90 -7.80
C GLU A 183 -7.38 -14.97 -6.28
N ALA A 184 -6.67 -15.83 -5.57
CA ALA A 184 -6.73 -15.94 -4.11
C ALA A 184 -5.50 -15.33 -3.42
N SER A 185 -4.75 -14.46 -4.10
CA SER A 185 -3.50 -13.90 -3.61
C SER A 185 -3.59 -12.38 -3.38
N LEU A 186 -2.87 -11.88 -2.38
CA LEU A 186 -2.65 -10.45 -2.15
C LEU A 186 -1.19 -10.16 -2.46
N LEU A 187 -0.96 -9.39 -3.53
CA LEU A 187 0.38 -9.13 -4.02
C LEU A 187 0.73 -7.66 -3.83
N LEU A 188 2.02 -7.41 -3.62
CA LEU A 188 2.59 -6.08 -3.71
C LEU A 188 3.70 -6.08 -4.76
N ALA A 189 3.59 -5.19 -5.74
CA ALA A 189 4.66 -4.91 -6.68
C ALA A 189 5.33 -3.59 -6.29
N THR A 190 6.63 -3.49 -6.55
CA THR A 190 7.41 -2.27 -6.32
C THR A 190 8.46 -2.05 -7.39
N GLY A 191 8.75 -0.79 -7.69
CA GLY A 191 9.94 -0.38 -8.44
C GLY A 191 11.23 -0.51 -7.62
N SER A 192 12.36 -0.23 -8.25
CA SER A 192 13.70 -0.35 -7.66
C SER A 192 14.70 0.57 -8.38
N ALA A 193 15.76 0.96 -7.69
CA ALA A 193 16.95 1.65 -8.22
C ALA A 193 17.93 0.67 -8.90
N ASP A 194 17.47 -0.51 -9.25
CA ASP A 194 18.10 -1.40 -10.22
C ASP A 194 17.07 -1.68 -11.34
N PRO A 195 17.43 -2.37 -12.44
CA PRO A 195 16.58 -2.42 -13.63
C PRO A 195 15.43 -3.43 -13.51
N TYR A 196 14.95 -3.67 -12.29
CA TYR A 196 13.97 -4.69 -11.96
C TYR A 196 12.78 -4.10 -11.23
N ALA A 197 11.61 -4.68 -11.46
CA ALA A 197 10.49 -4.57 -10.53
C ALA A 197 10.42 -5.84 -9.67
N TYR A 198 9.91 -5.74 -8.46
CA TYR A 198 9.84 -6.84 -7.50
C TYR A 198 8.39 -7.12 -7.14
N LEU A 199 8.04 -8.40 -7.05
CA LEU A 199 6.70 -8.88 -6.74
C LEU A 199 6.73 -9.72 -5.46
N TYR A 200 5.93 -9.35 -4.49
CA TYR A 200 5.84 -10.01 -3.19
C TYR A 200 4.45 -10.59 -2.95
N ASN A 201 4.39 -11.73 -2.27
CA ASN A 201 3.17 -12.23 -1.64
C ASN A 201 3.08 -11.63 -0.24
N VAL A 202 2.03 -10.85 0.02
CA VAL A 202 1.81 -10.20 1.31
C VAL A 202 0.49 -10.64 1.93
N GLY A 203 -0.06 -11.76 1.47
CA GLY A 203 -1.27 -12.37 2.03
C GLY A 203 -1.11 -13.85 2.33
N GLY A 204 -2.16 -14.42 2.92
CA GLY A 204 -2.17 -15.82 3.39
C GLY A 204 -1.82 -15.97 4.88
N PRO A 205 -1.98 -17.19 5.43
CA PRO A 205 -1.87 -17.43 6.87
C PRO A 205 -0.45 -17.22 7.43
N GLU A 206 0.58 -17.49 6.61
CA GLU A 206 1.97 -17.37 7.07
C GLU A 206 2.50 -15.93 7.04
N GLU A 207 1.82 -15.00 6.36
CA GLU A 207 2.11 -13.56 6.44
C GLU A 207 3.63 -13.24 6.35
N THR A 208 4.38 -13.93 5.49
CA THR A 208 5.86 -13.86 5.48
C THR A 208 6.40 -12.68 4.67
N GLY A 209 5.61 -12.09 3.77
CA GLY A 209 6.11 -11.08 2.84
C GLY A 209 7.12 -11.67 1.85
N GLU A 210 6.82 -12.86 1.32
CA GLU A 210 7.73 -13.62 0.45
C GLU A 210 7.97 -12.91 -0.88
N LEU A 211 9.23 -12.84 -1.32
CA LEU A 211 9.58 -12.41 -2.67
C LEU A 211 9.23 -13.52 -3.67
N ILE A 212 8.21 -13.30 -4.51
CA ILE A 212 7.78 -14.26 -5.53
C ILE A 212 8.68 -14.17 -6.76
N GLN A 213 8.89 -12.95 -7.25
CA GLN A 213 9.52 -12.76 -8.55
C GLN A 213 10.24 -11.42 -8.66
N ARG A 214 11.37 -11.47 -9.38
CA ARG A 214 12.03 -10.30 -9.97
C ARG A 214 11.64 -10.20 -11.44
N LEU A 215 11.05 -9.09 -11.84
CA LEU A 215 10.60 -8.82 -13.20
C LEU A 215 11.75 -8.23 -14.00
N GLU A 216 12.29 -9.03 -14.93
CA GLU A 216 13.47 -8.69 -15.72
C GLU A 216 13.07 -8.16 -17.10
N GLY A 217 13.67 -7.04 -17.49
CA GLY A 217 13.51 -6.53 -18.85
C GLY A 217 13.71 -5.03 -19.03
N HIS A 218 13.63 -4.22 -17.97
CA HIS A 218 14.08 -2.82 -18.03
C HIS A 218 15.60 -2.77 -18.11
N THR A 219 16.15 -1.64 -18.58
CA THR A 219 17.60 -1.44 -18.65
C THR A 219 18.11 -0.37 -17.68
N ASP A 220 17.21 0.29 -16.94
CA ASP A 220 17.52 1.33 -15.97
C ASP A 220 16.46 1.34 -14.84
N PHE A 221 16.62 2.23 -13.84
CA PHE A 221 15.82 2.32 -12.62
C PHE A 221 14.32 2.30 -12.88
N VAL A 222 13.58 1.49 -12.13
CA VAL A 222 12.12 1.42 -12.18
C VAL A 222 11.52 2.35 -11.12
N TYR A 223 10.89 3.43 -11.54
CA TYR A 223 10.36 4.46 -10.63
C TYR A 223 9.02 4.08 -10.00
N ALA A 224 8.12 3.49 -10.78
CA ALA A 224 6.78 3.19 -10.32
C ALA A 224 6.24 1.95 -11.01
N VAL A 225 5.32 1.31 -10.31
CA VAL A 225 4.49 0.24 -10.84
C VAL A 225 3.04 0.49 -10.43
N ASP A 226 2.09 0.09 -11.28
CA ASP A 226 0.66 0.15 -10.95
C ASP A 226 -0.05 -1.08 -11.50
N PHE A 227 -0.80 -1.75 -10.64
CA PHE A 227 -1.60 -2.89 -11.03
C PHE A 227 -2.91 -2.42 -11.66
N HIS A 228 -3.32 -3.12 -12.71
CA HIS A 228 -4.65 -3.03 -13.24
C HIS A 228 -5.68 -3.27 -12.11
N PRO A 229 -6.77 -2.49 -12.04
CA PRO A 229 -7.72 -2.54 -10.93
C PRO A 229 -8.41 -3.90 -10.74
N PHE A 230 -8.51 -4.72 -11.79
CA PHE A 230 -9.30 -5.95 -11.79
C PHE A 230 -8.56 -7.20 -12.29
N GLU A 231 -7.46 -7.01 -13.02
CA GLU A 231 -6.77 -8.09 -13.70
C GLU A 231 -5.35 -8.18 -13.16
N PRO A 232 -4.72 -9.37 -13.15
CA PRO A 232 -3.35 -9.56 -12.67
C PRO A 232 -2.31 -9.01 -13.67
N ILE A 233 -2.56 -7.81 -14.19
CA ILE A 233 -1.70 -7.09 -15.14
C ILE A 233 -1.01 -5.96 -14.39
N LEU A 234 0.31 -5.86 -14.53
CA LEU A 234 1.12 -4.80 -13.94
C LEU A 234 1.68 -3.90 -15.04
N ALA A 235 1.64 -2.59 -14.84
CA ALA A 235 2.42 -1.64 -15.62
C ALA A 235 3.63 -1.17 -14.80
N SER A 236 4.79 -1.03 -15.42
CA SER A 236 5.98 -0.41 -14.82
C SER A 236 6.55 0.69 -15.71
N CYS A 237 7.11 1.74 -15.11
CA CYS A 237 7.82 2.79 -15.83
C CYS A 237 9.25 2.97 -15.29
N SER A 238 10.19 3.22 -16.20
CA SER A 238 11.63 3.25 -15.89
C SER A 238 12.33 4.47 -16.50
N ALA A 239 13.52 4.77 -15.96
CA ALA A 239 14.48 5.71 -16.51
C ALA A 239 14.96 5.34 -17.93
N ASP A 240 14.76 4.09 -18.36
CA ASP A 240 15.00 3.65 -19.73
C ASP A 240 14.01 4.21 -20.77
N CYS A 241 13.09 5.08 -20.32
CA CYS A 241 12.04 5.71 -21.13
C CYS A 241 11.00 4.73 -21.69
N ILE A 242 10.91 3.52 -21.14
CA ILE A 242 9.96 2.49 -21.57
C ILE A 242 8.92 2.26 -20.46
N ILE A 243 7.67 2.04 -20.89
CA ILE A 243 6.62 1.44 -20.05
C ILE A 243 6.52 -0.04 -20.45
N LYS A 244 6.56 -0.94 -19.47
CA LYS A 244 6.36 -2.38 -19.68
C LYS A 244 5.06 -2.84 -19.05
N ILE A 245 4.38 -3.75 -19.74
CA ILE A 245 3.19 -4.44 -19.27
C ILE A 245 3.56 -5.88 -18.98
N TRP A 246 3.25 -6.34 -17.78
CA TRP A 246 3.50 -7.68 -17.30
C TRP A 246 2.16 -8.37 -17.09
N ALA A 247 2.00 -9.56 -17.66
CA ALA A 247 0.81 -10.38 -17.48
C ALA A 247 1.23 -11.83 -17.18
N PRO A 248 0.38 -12.62 -16.51
CA PRO A 248 0.69 -14.02 -16.22
C PRO A 248 0.88 -14.80 -17.52
N ASN A 249 1.83 -15.73 -17.53
CA ASN A 249 1.99 -16.63 -18.66
C ASN A 249 0.75 -17.52 -18.79
N ALA A 250 0.10 -17.54 -19.95
CA ALA A 250 -1.09 -18.37 -20.24
C ALA A 250 -0.83 -19.90 -20.27
N LYS A 251 0.24 -20.40 -19.65
CA LYS A 251 0.68 -21.80 -19.78
C LYS A 251 0.01 -22.72 -18.76
N GLY A 252 -1.27 -23.00 -19.01
CA GLY A 252 -2.02 -24.13 -18.44
C GLY A 252 -2.42 -25.20 -19.46
N LYS A 253 -2.06 -25.08 -20.75
CA LYS A 253 -2.23 -26.19 -21.71
C LYS A 253 -1.03 -27.11 -21.60
N LYS A 254 -1.17 -28.19 -20.82
CA LYS A 254 -0.34 -29.39 -20.97
C LYS A 254 -0.36 -29.75 -22.46
N LYS A 255 0.81 -29.73 -23.11
CA LYS A 255 0.97 -30.41 -24.40
C LYS A 255 0.84 -31.90 -24.06
N GLY A 256 -0.23 -32.52 -24.56
CA GLY A 256 -0.36 -33.97 -24.60
C GLY A 256 0.60 -34.59 -25.60
#